data_AF-A0A1B1S8Y4-F1
#
_entry.id   AF-A0A1B1S8Y4-F1
#
_cell.length_a   1.000
_cell.length_b   1.000
_cell.length_c   1.000
_cell.angle_alpha   90.00
_cell.angle_beta   90.00
_cell.angle_gamma   90.00
#
_symmetry.space_group_name_H-M   'P 1'
#
loop_
_entity.id
_entity.type
_entity.pdbx_description
1 polymer ?
#
loop_
_entity_poly.entity_id
_entity_poly.type
_entity_poly.pdbx_seq_one_letter_code
_entity_poly.pdbx_strand_id
1 'polypeptide(L)'
;MILRAPFENIYSFKEETSISFVAGKGAVHPAHVSRAPKRDDISALKIISSSTPGRTALVAAPESNECFFFDFKEDGTYTIYKQKAVHRNDADDEVVFEMNEESDGSIRLLDFIPMLIDLGQNEVDYMIDELDRSMHPLLSQKLIECYLHELSSERDTQLIISTHECNLLNLDMIRSDEVWFVEKDKDGASRLVSLAEHKPRENVQKGYLQGRYSAFAGTI
;
A
#
# COMPACT_ATOMS: atom_id res chain seq x y z
N MET A 1 -2.83 1.04 14.20
CA MET A 1 -4.29 1.16 14.41
C MET A 1 -4.91 -0.22 14.17
N ILE A 2 -5.66 -0.80 15.12
CA ILE A 2 -6.28 -2.14 14.94
C ILE A 2 -7.69 -1.90 14.40
N LEU A 3 -7.89 -2.01 13.10
CA LEU A 3 -9.21 -1.88 12.48
C LEU A 3 -9.70 -3.24 12.04
N ARG A 4 -10.82 -3.70 12.60
CA ARG A 4 -11.63 -4.75 12.00
C ARG A 4 -12.98 -4.13 11.67
N ALA A 5 -13.29 -4.06 10.38
CA ALA A 5 -14.51 -3.45 9.89
C ALA A 5 -15.29 -4.47 9.06
N PRO A 6 -16.53 -4.81 9.45
CA PRO A 6 -17.47 -5.49 8.58
C PRO A 6 -18.02 -4.50 7.55
N PHE A 7 -17.99 -4.88 6.29
CA PHE A 7 -18.59 -4.15 5.18
C PHE A 7 -19.74 -4.99 4.63
N GLU A 8 -20.92 -4.38 4.50
CA GLU A 8 -22.00 -4.91 3.68
C GLU A 8 -22.09 -4.06 2.42
N ASN A 9 -22.14 -4.70 1.24
CA ASN A 9 -22.53 -4.04 -0.01
C ASN A 9 -21.60 -2.89 -0.50
N ILE A 10 -20.29 -3.08 -0.40
CA ILE A 10 -19.38 -2.45 -1.38
C ILE A 10 -19.64 -3.19 -2.70
N TYR A 11 -19.69 -2.49 -3.84
CA TYR A 11 -20.14 -3.01 -5.14
C TYR A 11 -19.56 -4.39 -5.56
N SER A 12 -18.45 -4.84 -4.98
CA SER A 12 -17.79 -6.13 -5.24
C SER A 12 -18.04 -7.23 -4.17
N PHE A 13 -18.64 -6.93 -3.01
CA PHE A 13 -18.94 -7.92 -1.95
C PHE A 13 -20.44 -8.23 -1.85
N LYS A 14 -20.83 -9.41 -2.36
CA LYS A 14 -22.21 -9.92 -2.27
C LYS A 14 -22.64 -10.33 -0.86
N GLU A 15 -21.68 -10.50 0.05
CA GLU A 15 -21.88 -10.95 1.43
C GLU A 15 -21.13 -10.03 2.41
N GLU A 16 -21.58 -9.98 3.67
CA GLU A 16 -20.91 -9.23 4.75
C GLU A 16 -19.46 -9.70 4.88
N THR A 17 -18.52 -8.80 4.60
CA THR A 17 -17.08 -9.10 4.53
C THR A 17 -16.34 -8.29 5.58
N SER A 18 -15.62 -8.94 6.50
CA SER A 18 -14.82 -8.24 7.50
C SER A 18 -13.37 -8.07 7.04
N ILE A 19 -12.91 -6.83 6.85
CA ILE A 19 -11.49 -6.52 6.60
C ILE A 19 -10.82 -6.18 7.92
N SER A 20 -9.65 -6.75 8.15
CA SER A 20 -8.88 -6.61 9.39
C SER A 20 -7.50 -6.05 9.11
N PHE A 21 -7.29 -4.75 9.31
CA PHE A 21 -5.98 -4.07 9.34
C PHE A 21 -5.32 -4.25 10.71
N VAL A 22 -5.26 -5.50 11.15
CA VAL A 22 -4.54 -5.87 12.37
C VAL A 22 -3.23 -6.46 11.92
N ALA A 23 -2.11 -5.84 12.28
CA ALA A 23 -0.80 -6.47 12.25
C ALA A 23 -0.80 -7.62 13.27
N GLY A 24 -1.50 -8.70 12.95
CA GLY A 24 -1.53 -9.94 13.68
C GLY A 24 -0.53 -10.89 13.05
N LYS A 25 0.08 -11.75 13.86
CA LYS A 25 0.67 -12.99 13.36
C LYS A 25 -0.47 -13.83 12.78
N GLY A 26 -0.81 -13.59 11.51
CA GLY A 26 -1.86 -14.30 10.80
C GLY A 26 -1.50 -15.78 10.69
N ALA A 27 -2.03 -16.59 11.60
CA ALA A 27 -1.97 -18.06 11.52
C ALA A 27 -3.17 -18.63 10.77
N VAL A 28 -3.82 -17.83 9.91
CA VAL A 28 -5.04 -18.24 9.19
C VAL A 28 -4.70 -19.15 7.99
N HIS A 29 -3.49 -19.02 7.43
CA HIS A 29 -2.97 -19.93 6.41
C HIS A 29 -1.57 -20.45 6.80
N PRO A 30 -1.48 -21.39 7.76
CA PRO A 30 -0.19 -21.95 8.16
C PRO A 30 0.55 -22.62 7.00
N ALA A 31 -0.18 -23.08 5.97
CA ALA A 31 0.39 -23.61 4.73
C ALA A 31 1.14 -22.55 3.89
N HIS A 32 0.81 -21.26 4.03
CA HIS A 32 1.47 -20.18 3.29
C HIS A 32 2.73 -19.67 4.00
N VAL A 33 2.96 -20.09 5.24
CA VAL A 33 4.11 -19.70 6.05
C VAL A 33 5.09 -20.86 6.12
N SER A 34 6.04 -20.91 5.20
CA SER A 34 7.18 -21.84 5.31
C SER A 34 8.17 -21.30 6.34
N ARG A 35 8.28 -21.99 7.48
CA ARG A 35 9.28 -21.67 8.52
C ARG A 35 10.45 -22.61 8.38
N ALA A 36 11.63 -22.06 8.15
CA ALA A 36 12.83 -22.86 8.24
C ALA A 36 13.09 -23.32 9.69
N PRO A 37 13.49 -24.59 9.90
CA PRO A 37 13.83 -25.12 11.21
C PRO A 37 15.06 -24.44 11.86
N LYS A 38 15.96 -23.91 11.03
CA LYS A 38 17.18 -23.19 11.43
C LYS A 38 17.30 -21.89 10.65
N ARG A 39 17.98 -20.89 11.24
CA ARG A 39 18.23 -19.59 10.59
C ARG A 39 18.97 -19.74 9.25
N ASP A 40 19.80 -20.76 9.13
CA ASP A 40 20.59 -21.06 7.94
C ASP A 40 19.85 -21.93 6.90
N ASP A 41 18.65 -22.45 7.23
CA ASP A 41 17.85 -23.27 6.32
C ASP A 41 17.07 -22.43 5.28
N ILE A 42 16.87 -21.13 5.54
CA ILE A 42 16.45 -20.14 4.53
C ILE A 42 17.70 -19.61 3.83
N SER A 43 18.47 -20.48 3.18
CA SER A 43 19.46 -19.96 2.24
C SER A 43 18.67 -19.48 1.02
N ALA A 44 18.95 -18.27 0.54
CA ALA A 44 18.39 -17.78 -0.72
C ALA A 44 18.58 -18.83 -1.81
N LEU A 45 19.74 -19.52 -1.80
CA LEU A 45 20.08 -20.65 -2.66
C LEU A 45 19.06 -21.80 -2.68
N LYS A 46 18.37 -22.10 -1.56
CA LYS A 46 17.37 -23.17 -1.49
C LYS A 46 16.06 -22.76 -2.18
N ILE A 47 15.63 -21.50 -2.00
CA ILE A 47 14.48 -20.90 -2.71
C ILE A 47 14.80 -20.81 -4.21
N ILE A 48 15.99 -20.30 -4.54
CA ILE A 48 16.57 -20.21 -5.89
C ILE A 48 16.64 -21.59 -6.57
N SER A 49 17.06 -22.64 -5.85
CA SER A 49 17.17 -24.01 -6.42
C SER A 49 15.83 -24.66 -6.75
N SER A 50 14.73 -24.14 -6.19
CA SER A 50 13.37 -24.59 -6.49
C SER A 50 12.68 -23.78 -7.60
N SER A 51 13.35 -22.73 -8.11
CA SER A 51 12.81 -21.88 -9.17
C SER A 51 12.86 -22.57 -10.53
N THR A 52 11.83 -22.37 -11.34
CA THR A 52 11.74 -22.92 -12.69
C THR A 52 12.72 -22.19 -13.63
N PRO A 53 13.53 -22.90 -14.44
CA PRO A 53 14.33 -22.28 -15.50
C PRO A 53 13.44 -21.43 -16.43
N GLY A 54 13.95 -20.28 -16.88
CA GLY A 54 13.21 -19.31 -17.69
C GLY A 54 12.31 -18.36 -16.89
N ARG A 55 12.53 -18.23 -15.57
CA ARG A 55 11.79 -17.29 -14.71
C ARG A 55 12.71 -16.36 -13.93
N THR A 56 12.18 -15.20 -13.59
CA THR A 56 12.83 -14.25 -12.67
C THR A 56 12.26 -14.43 -11.26
N ALA A 57 13.13 -14.50 -10.26
CA ALA A 57 12.73 -14.43 -8.85
C ALA A 57 13.16 -13.09 -8.23
N LEU A 58 12.30 -12.54 -7.38
CA LEU A 58 12.56 -11.33 -6.60
C LEU A 58 12.89 -11.70 -5.16
N VAL A 59 13.98 -11.16 -4.62
CA VAL A 59 14.32 -11.25 -3.21
C VAL A 59 14.45 -9.84 -2.66
N ALA A 60 13.52 -9.44 -1.80
CA ALA A 60 13.57 -8.19 -1.07
C ALA A 60 14.03 -8.43 0.37
N ALA A 61 14.98 -7.63 0.85
CA ALA A 61 15.45 -7.59 2.21
C ALA A 61 14.89 -6.33 2.90
N PRO A 62 13.79 -6.44 3.67
CA PRO A 62 13.06 -5.26 4.16
C PRO A 62 13.85 -4.41 5.15
N GLU A 63 14.79 -5.01 5.89
CA GLU A 63 15.60 -4.28 6.87
C GLU A 63 16.69 -3.43 6.22
N SER A 64 17.19 -3.82 5.05
CA SER A 64 18.23 -3.10 4.31
C SER A 64 17.70 -2.34 3.09
N ASN A 65 16.40 -2.43 2.79
CA ASN A 65 15.78 -1.92 1.56
C ASN A 65 16.47 -2.41 0.29
N GLU A 66 17.11 -3.58 0.35
CA GLU A 66 17.80 -4.15 -0.81
C GLU A 66 16.88 -5.07 -1.59
N CYS A 67 16.92 -4.92 -2.91
CA CYS A 67 16.13 -5.71 -3.82
C CYS A 67 17.04 -6.38 -4.86
N PHE A 68 16.92 -7.70 -4.97
CA PHE A 68 17.70 -8.53 -5.88
C PHE A 68 16.78 -9.28 -6.84
N PHE A 69 17.08 -9.18 -8.14
CA PHE A 69 16.41 -9.94 -9.19
C PHE A 69 17.33 -11.05 -9.64
N PHE A 70 16.84 -12.29 -9.57
CA PHE A 70 17.54 -13.48 -10.05
C PHE A 70 16.89 -13.92 -11.35
N ASP A 71 17.60 -13.77 -12.46
CA ASP A 71 17.18 -14.25 -13.77
C ASP A 71 17.79 -15.65 -14.03
N PHE A 72 16.94 -16.68 -14.05
CA PHE A 72 17.35 -18.07 -14.28
C PHE A 72 17.20 -18.41 -15.75
N LYS A 73 18.32 -18.69 -16.42
CA LYS A 73 18.35 -19.04 -17.84
C LYS A 73 18.07 -20.52 -18.06
N GLU A 74 17.60 -20.87 -19.25
CA GLU A 74 17.29 -22.26 -19.63
C GLU A 74 18.55 -23.17 -19.63
N ASP A 75 19.73 -22.59 -19.81
CA ASP A 75 21.01 -23.29 -19.77
C ASP A 75 21.51 -23.62 -18.34
N GLY A 76 20.72 -23.27 -17.32
CA GLY A 76 21.03 -23.49 -15.91
C GLY A 76 21.95 -22.44 -15.29
N THR A 77 22.37 -21.42 -16.05
CA THR A 77 23.07 -20.25 -15.51
C THR A 77 22.08 -19.24 -14.95
N TYR A 78 22.57 -18.34 -14.10
CA TYR A 78 21.76 -17.26 -13.55
C TYR A 78 22.49 -15.92 -13.58
N THR A 79 21.74 -14.83 -13.68
CA THR A 79 22.25 -13.46 -13.52
C THR A 79 21.54 -12.79 -12.35
N ILE A 80 22.30 -12.09 -11.50
CA ILE A 80 21.76 -11.38 -10.35
C ILE A 80 21.85 -9.88 -10.64
N TYR A 81 20.73 -9.18 -10.51
CA TYR A 81 20.65 -7.73 -10.58
C TYR A 81 20.34 -7.18 -9.20
N LYS A 82 21.08 -6.17 -8.75
CA LYS A 82 20.78 -5.41 -7.53
C LYS A 82 20.17 -4.07 -7.92
N GLN A 83 19.03 -3.72 -7.33
CA GLN A 83 18.43 -2.40 -7.52
C GLN A 83 19.31 -1.32 -6.88
N LYS A 84 19.50 -0.21 -7.59
CA LYS A 84 20.27 0.96 -7.18
C LYS A 84 19.53 2.21 -7.61
N ALA A 85 19.70 3.30 -6.87
CA ALA A 85 19.26 4.62 -7.30
C ALA A 85 20.40 5.31 -8.07
N VAL A 86 20.05 6.04 -9.12
CA VAL A 86 21.01 6.81 -9.92
C VAL A 86 20.51 8.25 -10.01
N HIS A 87 21.36 9.18 -9.61
CA HIS A 87 21.08 10.62 -9.63
C HIS A 87 22.08 11.33 -10.52
N ARG A 88 21.72 12.52 -11.00
CA ARG A 88 22.64 13.40 -11.74
C ARG A 88 23.10 14.53 -10.84
N ASN A 89 24.41 14.77 -10.80
CA ASN A 89 24.97 15.91 -10.08
C ASN A 89 24.91 17.19 -10.92
N ASP A 90 25.41 18.31 -10.37
CA ASP A 90 25.43 19.61 -11.06
C ASP A 90 26.27 19.62 -12.36
N ALA A 91 27.15 18.62 -12.54
CA ALA A 91 27.96 18.44 -13.74
C ALA A 91 27.33 17.46 -14.76
N ASP A 92 26.10 17.00 -14.52
CA ASP A 92 25.37 15.98 -15.29
C ASP A 92 25.99 14.57 -15.25
N ASP A 93 26.90 14.32 -14.29
CA ASP A 93 27.44 12.98 -14.07
C ASP A 93 26.48 12.12 -13.25
N GLU A 94 26.40 10.83 -13.59
CA GLU A 94 25.62 9.85 -12.85
C GLU A 94 26.34 9.43 -11.56
N VAL A 95 25.64 9.58 -10.43
CA VAL A 95 26.07 9.13 -9.10
C VAL A 95 25.15 8.02 -8.65
N VAL A 96 25.72 6.87 -8.32
CA VAL A 96 25.00 5.68 -7.89
C VAL A 96 24.91 5.63 -6.37
N PHE A 97 23.71 5.41 -5.87
CA PHE A 97 23.40 5.26 -4.45
C PHE A 97 22.86 3.85 -4.16
N GLU A 98 23.21 3.33 -2.99
CA GLU A 98 22.52 2.19 -2.40
C GLU A 98 21.08 2.59 -2.04
N MET A 99 20.14 1.64 -2.10
CA MET A 99 18.76 1.91 -1.75
C MET A 99 18.57 2.35 -0.29
N ASN A 100 19.49 1.98 0.61
CA ASN A 100 19.46 2.43 2.01
C ASN A 100 20.01 3.86 2.22
N GLU A 101 20.57 4.48 1.18
CA GLU A 101 21.00 5.89 1.17
C GLU A 101 19.87 6.80 0.67
N GLU A 102 18.81 6.24 0.09
CA GLU A 102 17.62 6.98 -0.33
C GLU A 102 16.75 7.40 0.85
N SER A 103 15.96 8.46 0.63
CA SER A 103 14.93 8.84 1.60
C SER A 103 13.82 7.78 1.68
N ASP A 104 13.26 7.60 2.87
CA ASP A 104 12.10 6.72 3.08
C ASP A 104 10.95 7.02 2.12
N GLY A 105 10.72 8.30 1.82
CA GLY A 105 9.69 8.73 0.86
C GLY A 105 9.98 8.28 -0.58
N SER A 106 11.24 8.34 -1.02
CA SER A 106 11.67 7.83 -2.33
C SER A 106 11.44 6.32 -2.42
N ILE A 107 11.89 5.57 -1.40
CA ILE A 107 11.72 4.12 -1.33
C ILE A 107 10.23 3.75 -1.36
N ARG A 108 9.40 4.47 -0.58
CA ARG A 108 7.96 4.25 -0.52
C ARG A 108 7.27 4.47 -1.87
N LEU A 109 7.69 5.46 -2.65
CA LEU A 109 7.17 5.65 -4.01
C LEU A 109 7.50 4.47 -4.93
N LEU A 110 8.71 3.92 -4.82
CA LEU A 110 9.12 2.76 -5.61
C LEU A 110 8.28 1.52 -5.26
N ASP A 111 7.87 1.34 -4.01
CA ASP A 111 6.97 0.26 -3.59
C ASP A 111 5.62 0.28 -4.33
N PHE A 112 5.18 1.46 -4.79
CA PHE A 112 3.91 1.62 -5.51
C PHE A 112 4.01 1.45 -7.02
N ILE A 113 5.23 1.46 -7.61
CA ILE A 113 5.40 1.29 -9.06
C ILE A 113 4.78 -0.02 -9.58
N PRO A 114 4.99 -1.19 -8.93
CA PRO A 114 4.39 -2.45 -9.40
C PRO A 114 2.87 -2.39 -9.45
N MET A 115 2.24 -1.79 -8.43
CA MET A 115 0.80 -1.57 -8.41
C MET A 115 0.37 -0.71 -9.60
N LEU A 116 1.01 0.45 -9.81
CA LEU A 116 0.65 1.36 -10.90
C LEU A 116 0.78 0.72 -12.29
N ILE A 117 1.78 -0.14 -12.50
CA ILE A 117 1.94 -0.91 -13.75
C ILE A 117 0.81 -1.94 -13.89
N ASP A 118 0.47 -2.63 -12.79
CA ASP A 118 -0.51 -3.71 -12.78
C ASP A 118 -1.96 -3.22 -12.93
N LEU A 119 -2.27 -1.98 -12.49
CA LEU A 119 -3.57 -1.32 -12.71
C LEU A 119 -4.03 -1.39 -14.18
N GLY A 120 -3.08 -1.26 -15.12
CA GLY A 120 -3.33 -1.31 -16.55
C GLY A 120 -3.44 -2.73 -17.14
N GLN A 121 -3.13 -3.77 -16.38
CA GLN A 121 -2.99 -5.14 -16.88
C GLN A 121 -3.98 -6.14 -16.28
N ASN A 122 -4.30 -6.01 -14.99
CA ASN A 122 -5.09 -6.99 -14.26
C ASN A 122 -6.24 -6.33 -13.47
N GLU A 123 -7.29 -7.10 -13.20
CA GLU A 123 -8.41 -6.73 -12.32
C GLU A 123 -8.11 -7.28 -10.92
N VAL A 124 -7.48 -6.44 -10.09
CA VAL A 124 -6.93 -6.82 -8.78
C VAL A 124 -7.27 -5.75 -7.77
N ASP A 125 -7.75 -6.16 -6.59
CA ASP A 125 -7.99 -5.26 -5.48
C ASP A 125 -6.72 -4.98 -4.68
N TYR A 126 -6.50 -3.70 -4.39
CA TYR A 126 -5.36 -3.20 -3.64
C TYR A 126 -5.77 -2.75 -2.25
N MET A 127 -5.01 -3.19 -1.24
CA MET A 127 -5.20 -2.78 0.14
C MET A 127 -3.91 -2.23 0.73
N ILE A 128 -3.90 -0.95 1.11
CA ILE A 128 -2.70 -0.24 1.54
C ILE A 128 -2.95 0.42 2.90
N ASP A 129 -2.19 -0.01 3.90
CA ASP A 129 -2.17 0.68 5.18
C ASP A 129 -1.17 1.84 5.14
N GLU A 130 -1.58 2.98 5.70
CA GLU A 130 -0.82 4.24 5.76
C GLU A 130 -0.22 4.60 4.41
N LEU A 131 -1.09 4.92 3.44
CA LEU A 131 -0.67 5.29 2.08
C LEU A 131 0.40 6.39 2.14
N ASP A 132 0.15 7.44 2.91
CA ASP A 132 0.96 8.65 3.06
C ASP A 132 2.23 8.51 3.90
N ARG A 133 2.54 7.30 4.40
CA ARG A 133 3.70 7.07 5.28
C ARG A 133 4.99 7.58 4.65
N SER A 134 5.67 8.50 5.34
CA SER A 134 6.94 9.10 4.92
C SER A 134 6.90 9.84 3.57
N MET A 135 5.72 10.06 2.98
CA MET A 135 5.56 10.76 1.71
C MET A 135 5.16 12.23 1.92
N HIS A 136 5.55 13.07 0.97
CA HIS A 136 5.04 14.43 0.90
C HIS A 136 3.54 14.40 0.54
N PRO A 137 2.67 15.21 1.19
CA PRO A 137 1.22 15.23 0.96
C PRO A 137 0.78 15.23 -0.52
N LEU A 138 1.47 16.06 -1.33
CA LEU A 138 1.20 16.20 -2.76
C LEU A 138 1.42 14.89 -3.54
N LEU A 139 2.37 14.05 -3.12
CA LEU A 139 2.65 12.76 -3.77
C LEU A 139 1.50 11.77 -3.54
N SER A 140 0.99 11.69 -2.31
CA SER A 140 -0.17 10.86 -1.98
C SER A 140 -1.38 11.24 -2.84
N GLN A 141 -1.62 12.54 -3.00
CA GLN A 141 -2.69 13.04 -3.87
C GLN A 141 -2.46 12.64 -5.33
N LYS A 142 -1.24 12.83 -5.85
CA LYS A 142 -0.92 12.46 -7.24
C LYS A 142 -1.05 10.97 -7.50
N LEU A 143 -0.70 10.12 -6.53
CA LEU A 143 -0.86 8.68 -6.64
C LEU A 143 -2.35 8.30 -6.79
N ILE A 144 -3.23 8.91 -6.00
CA ILE A 144 -4.68 8.70 -6.11
C ILE A 144 -5.23 9.25 -7.42
N GLU A 145 -4.78 10.44 -7.86
CA GLU A 145 -5.16 10.98 -9.17
C GLU A 145 -4.73 10.05 -10.32
N CYS A 146 -3.53 9.49 -10.26
CA CYS A 146 -3.05 8.49 -11.23
C CYS A 146 -3.92 7.23 -11.21
N TYR A 147 -4.22 6.69 -10.01
CA TYR A 147 -5.09 5.52 -9.87
C TYR A 147 -6.47 5.76 -10.49
N LEU A 148 -7.11 6.89 -10.17
CA LEU A 148 -8.44 7.24 -10.68
C LEU A 148 -8.44 7.50 -12.20
N HIS A 149 -7.34 8.04 -12.74
CA HIS A 149 -7.18 8.25 -14.17
C HIS A 149 -7.06 6.93 -14.97
N GLU A 150 -6.31 5.97 -14.43
CA GLU A 150 -6.15 4.64 -15.05
C GLU A 150 -7.39 3.75 -14.87
N LEU A 151 -8.29 4.11 -13.95
CA LEU A 151 -9.53 3.39 -13.70
C LEU A 151 -10.53 3.59 -14.87
N SER A 152 -10.50 2.69 -15.84
CA SER A 152 -11.53 2.66 -16.89
C SER A 152 -12.87 2.15 -16.34
N SER A 153 -13.99 2.65 -16.87
CA SER A 153 -15.35 2.21 -16.47
C SER A 153 -15.66 0.72 -16.71
N GLU A 154 -14.79 0.00 -17.42
CA GLU A 154 -14.96 -1.42 -17.74
C GLU A 154 -14.17 -2.36 -16.83
N ARG A 155 -13.37 -1.84 -15.89
CA ARG A 155 -12.52 -2.65 -15.01
C ARG A 155 -13.09 -2.75 -13.60
N ASP A 156 -13.09 -3.96 -13.07
CA ASP A 156 -13.48 -4.26 -11.69
C ASP A 156 -12.23 -4.30 -10.79
N THR A 157 -11.73 -3.13 -10.39
CA THR A 157 -10.58 -2.97 -9.50
C THR A 157 -10.91 -2.00 -8.38
N GLN A 158 -10.63 -2.39 -7.14
CA GLN A 158 -10.80 -1.54 -5.96
C GLN A 158 -9.47 -1.16 -5.30
N LEU A 159 -9.36 0.08 -4.83
CA LEU A 159 -8.27 0.55 -3.96
C LEU A 159 -8.84 0.94 -2.60
N ILE A 160 -8.41 0.22 -1.56
CA ILE A 160 -8.77 0.45 -0.17
C ILE A 160 -7.51 0.94 0.57
N ILE A 161 -7.55 2.17 1.08
CA ILE A 161 -6.42 2.79 1.78
C ILE A 161 -6.80 3.23 3.19
N SER A 162 -5.82 3.23 4.08
CA SER A 162 -5.84 4.07 5.28
C SER A 162 -4.86 5.23 5.11
N THR A 163 -5.21 6.39 5.66
CA THR A 163 -4.38 7.60 5.51
C THR A 163 -4.60 8.60 6.64
N HIS A 164 -3.57 9.38 6.95
CA HIS A 164 -3.67 10.57 7.80
C HIS A 164 -3.71 11.87 6.99
N GLU A 165 -3.64 11.77 5.66
CA GLU A 165 -3.51 12.91 4.76
C GLU A 165 -4.86 13.61 4.51
N CYS A 166 -5.04 14.76 5.13
CA CYS A 166 -6.27 15.53 5.03
C CYS A 166 -6.49 16.15 3.63
N ASN A 167 -5.43 16.34 2.84
CA ASN A 167 -5.54 16.84 1.46
C ASN A 167 -6.29 15.88 0.53
N LEU A 168 -6.41 14.60 0.89
CA LEU A 168 -7.23 13.63 0.16
C LEU A 168 -8.73 13.84 0.38
N LEU A 169 -9.15 14.63 1.38
CA LEU A 169 -10.56 14.95 1.66
C LEU A 169 -11.11 16.02 0.67
N ASN A 170 -11.02 15.72 -0.61
CA ASN A 170 -11.46 16.56 -1.71
C ASN A 170 -12.61 15.89 -2.50
N LEU A 171 -13.82 16.43 -2.36
CA LEU A 171 -15.01 15.88 -3.03
C LEU A 171 -15.03 16.08 -4.55
N ASP A 172 -14.11 16.88 -5.11
CA ASP A 172 -13.92 16.97 -6.56
C ASP A 172 -13.17 15.75 -7.11
N MET A 173 -12.44 15.01 -6.25
CA MET A 173 -11.63 13.84 -6.60
C MET A 173 -12.30 12.53 -6.17
N ILE A 174 -12.93 12.50 -4.99
CA ILE A 174 -13.53 11.29 -4.41
C ILE A 174 -14.96 11.55 -3.95
N ARG A 175 -15.81 10.53 -3.93
CA ARG A 175 -17.20 10.67 -3.49
C ARG A 175 -17.32 10.61 -1.96
N SER A 176 -18.38 11.19 -1.41
CA SER A 176 -18.57 11.21 0.04
C SER A 176 -18.86 9.83 0.64
N ASP A 177 -19.40 8.88 -0.13
CA ASP A 177 -19.63 7.49 0.29
C ASP A 177 -18.35 6.63 0.25
N GLU A 178 -17.27 7.12 -0.36
CA GLU A 178 -15.96 6.47 -0.40
C GLU A 178 -15.06 6.87 0.78
N VAL A 179 -15.44 7.90 1.53
CA VAL A 179 -14.69 8.39 2.70
C VAL A 179 -15.33 7.88 3.99
N TRP A 180 -14.53 7.20 4.81
CA TRP A 180 -14.94 6.66 6.10
C TRP A 180 -13.97 7.10 7.18
N PHE A 181 -14.50 7.65 8.26
CA PHE A 181 -13.73 8.04 9.44
C PHE A 181 -13.74 6.92 10.47
N VAL A 182 -12.62 6.80 11.18
CA VAL A 182 -12.47 5.87 12.29
C VAL A 182 -12.67 6.64 13.59
N GLU A 183 -13.74 6.33 14.30
CA GLU A 183 -14.05 6.89 15.61
C GLU A 183 -13.80 5.87 16.71
N LYS A 184 -13.56 6.34 17.94
CA LYS A 184 -13.66 5.51 19.15
C LYS A 184 -14.93 5.84 19.90
N ASP A 185 -15.68 4.82 20.29
CA ASP A 185 -16.80 5.00 21.20
C ASP A 185 -16.33 5.19 22.65
N LYS A 186 -17.29 5.33 23.56
CA LYS A 186 -17.03 5.55 25.00
C LYS A 186 -16.33 4.36 25.67
N ASP A 187 -16.45 3.17 25.09
CA ASP A 187 -15.84 1.93 25.57
C ASP A 187 -14.46 1.70 24.90
N GLY A 188 -14.02 2.62 24.03
CA GLY A 188 -12.75 2.58 23.32
C GLY A 188 -12.74 1.69 22.08
N ALA A 189 -13.90 1.11 21.72
CA ALA A 189 -14.06 0.30 20.51
C ALA A 189 -14.09 1.20 19.28
N SER A 190 -13.51 0.71 18.19
CA SER A 190 -13.42 1.46 16.94
C SER A 190 -14.68 1.24 16.10
N ARG A 191 -15.24 2.32 15.57
CA ARG A 191 -16.39 2.33 14.67
C ARG A 191 -16.06 3.13 13.41
N LEU A 192 -16.51 2.65 12.25
CA LEU A 192 -16.43 3.41 11.02
C LEU A 192 -17.70 4.26 10.82
N VAL A 193 -17.53 5.50 10.39
CA VAL A 193 -18.63 6.42 10.08
C VAL A 193 -18.40 7.02 8.70
N SER A 194 -19.37 6.87 7.80
CA SER A 194 -19.23 7.39 6.44
C SER A 194 -19.41 8.91 6.41
N LEU A 195 -18.57 9.61 5.63
CA LEU A 195 -18.73 11.04 5.39
C LEU A 195 -20.10 11.37 4.76
N ALA A 196 -20.69 10.45 3.98
CA ALA A 196 -22.02 10.63 3.39
C ALA A 196 -23.12 10.84 4.43
N GLU A 197 -22.98 10.25 5.64
CA GLU A 197 -23.95 10.42 6.73
C GLU A 197 -24.00 11.87 7.24
N HIS A 198 -22.87 12.58 7.16
CA HIS A 198 -22.74 13.96 7.62
C HIS A 198 -23.31 14.99 6.63
N LYS A 199 -23.62 14.60 5.39
CA LYS A 199 -24.17 15.47 4.33
C LYS A 199 -23.40 16.80 4.22
N PRO A 200 -22.08 16.76 3.94
CA PRO A 200 -21.23 17.94 3.95
C PRO A 200 -21.73 19.00 2.96
N ARG A 201 -21.84 20.26 3.42
CA ARG A 201 -22.26 21.42 2.61
C ARG A 201 -21.12 22.41 2.34
N GLU A 202 -19.96 22.19 2.94
CA GLU A 202 -18.79 23.06 2.91
C GLU A 202 -17.54 22.23 2.60
N ASN A 203 -16.38 22.90 2.48
CA ASN A 203 -15.09 22.25 2.30
C ASN A 203 -14.84 21.18 3.40
N VAL A 204 -14.76 19.91 2.98
CA VAL A 204 -14.66 18.74 3.87
C VAL A 204 -13.34 18.75 4.62
N GLN A 205 -12.22 18.99 3.95
CA GLN A 205 -10.91 19.11 4.62
C GLN A 205 -10.96 20.12 5.78
N LYS A 206 -11.51 21.32 5.56
CA LYS A 206 -11.66 22.34 6.60
C LYS A 206 -12.58 21.86 7.72
N GLY A 207 -13.71 21.23 7.38
CA GLY A 207 -14.63 20.66 8.36
C GLY A 207 -13.98 19.59 9.24
N TYR A 208 -13.16 18.73 8.64
CA TYR A 208 -12.39 17.71 9.33
C TYR A 208 -11.36 18.31 10.30
N LEU A 209 -10.57 19.29 9.84
CA LEU A 209 -9.61 20.01 10.68
C LEU A 209 -10.27 20.80 11.82
N GLN A 210 -11.54 21.17 11.67
CA GLN A 210 -12.36 21.80 12.72
C GLN A 210 -13.06 20.78 13.63
N GLY A 211 -12.84 19.47 13.43
CA GLY A 211 -13.42 18.40 14.24
C GLY A 211 -14.89 18.08 13.96
N ARG A 212 -15.46 18.54 12.84
CA ARG A 212 -16.90 18.37 12.54
C ARG A 212 -17.32 16.94 12.20
N TYR A 213 -16.37 16.13 11.74
CA TYR A 213 -16.60 14.74 11.33
C TYR A 213 -15.93 13.76 12.32
N SER A 214 -15.73 14.21 13.57
CA SER A 214 -15.25 13.39 14.68
C SER A 214 -14.04 12.52 14.34
N ALA A 215 -12.88 13.14 14.14
CA ALA A 215 -11.59 12.43 14.07
C ALA A 215 -10.54 13.02 15.03
N PHE A 216 -10.93 14.01 15.82
CA PHE A 216 -10.11 14.53 16.91
C PHE A 216 -10.82 14.21 18.21
N ALA A 217 -10.17 13.39 19.04
CA ALA A 217 -10.50 13.26 20.44
C ALA A 217 -10.36 14.65 21.10
N GLY A 218 -11.49 15.35 21.23
CA GLY A 218 -11.53 16.72 21.71
C GLY A 218 -12.75 16.93 22.58
N THR A 219 -12.90 16.16 23.66
CA THR A 219 -13.44 16.57 24.96
C THR A 219 -13.14 15.46 25.97
N ILE A 220 -12.15 15.69 26.85
CA ILE A 220 -12.14 15.13 28.20
C ILE A 220 -12.58 16.27 29.12
#